data_AF-A0A0F9BY46-F1
#
_entry.id   AF-A0A0F9BY46-F1
#
_cell.length_a   1.000
_cell.length_b   1.000
_cell.length_c   1.000
_cell.angle_alpha   90.00
_cell.angle_beta   90.00
_cell.angle_gamma   90.00
#
_symmetry.space_group_name_H-M   'P 1'
#
loop_
_entity.id
_entity.type
_entity.pdbx_description
1 polymer ?
#
loop_
_entity_poly.entity_id
_entity_poly.type
_entity_poly.pdbx_seq_one_letter_code
_entity_poly.pdbx_strand_id
1 'polypeptide(L)' 'MIYTAGQPRKSLSPSEALYGFGGWLTTRDTPVVMSAHDDAGIVAKLISEFCERHSFDEPRDHWEDNLIPSKD' A
#
# COMPACT_ATOMS: atom_id res chain seq x y z
N MET A 1 9.39 -7.77 37.38
CA MET A 1 8.36 -7.39 36.38
C MET A 1 8.86 -7.97 35.05
N ILE A 2 8.23 -9.03 34.56
CA ILE A 2 8.68 -9.72 33.34
C ILE A 2 7.94 -9.03 32.19
N TYR A 3 8.66 -8.27 31.36
CA TYR A 3 8.09 -7.71 30.14
C TYR A 3 7.97 -8.86 29.13
N THR A 4 6.76 -9.37 28.92
CA THR A 4 6.49 -10.25 27.79
C THR A 4 6.64 -9.40 26.54
N ALA A 5 7.74 -9.57 25.80
CA ALA A 5 7.88 -8.98 24.48
C ALA A 5 6.63 -9.33 23.67
N GLY A 6 5.90 -8.30 23.21
CA GLY A 6 4.73 -8.49 22.37
C GLY A 6 5.09 -9.40 21.20
N GLN A 7 4.23 -10.35 20.88
CA GLN A 7 4.44 -11.25 19.73
C GLN A 7 4.78 -10.42 18.48
N PRO A 8 5.74 -10.86 17.65
CA PRO A 8 6.06 -10.15 16.42
C PRO A 8 4.77 -10.02 15.60
N ARG A 9 4.45 -8.79 15.17
CA ARG A 9 3.31 -8.56 14.27
C ARG A 9 3.52 -9.45 13.05
N LYS A 10 2.55 -10.33 12.75
CA LYS A 10 2.59 -11.10 11.49
C LYS A 10 2.64 -10.11 10.33
N SER A 11 3.57 -10.33 9.40
CA SER A 11 3.59 -9.57 8.15
C SER A 11 2.32 -9.84 7.37
N LEU A 12 1.77 -8.80 6.75
CA LEU A 12 0.58 -8.92 5.90
C LEU A 12 0.97 -9.65 4.61
N SER A 13 0.12 -10.54 4.14
CA SER A 13 0.22 -11.04 2.77
C SER A 13 -0.06 -9.91 1.77
N PRO A 14 0.43 -10.02 0.51
CA PRO A 14 0.17 -8.99 -0.50
C PRO A 14 -1.32 -8.68 -0.72
N SER A 15 -2.19 -9.69 -0.66
CA SER A 15 -3.63 -9.49 -0.78
C SER A 15 -4.21 -8.73 0.42
N GLU A 16 -3.81 -9.07 1.64
CA GLU A 16 -4.22 -8.35 2.85
C GLU A 16 -3.76 -6.90 2.83
N ALA A 17 -2.54 -6.64 2.33
CA ALA A 17 -2.03 -5.29 2.15
C ALA A 17 -2.87 -4.47 1.16
N LEU A 18 -3.27 -5.07 0.03
CA LEU A 18 -4.14 -4.41 -0.96
C LEU A 18 -5.54 -4.12 -0.40
N TYR A 19 -6.16 -5.08 0.29
CA TYR A 19 -7.45 -4.86 0.96
C TYR A 19 -7.35 -3.81 2.06
N GLY A 20 -6.26 -3.83 2.84
CA GLY A 20 -5.99 -2.84 3.88
C GLY A 20 -5.81 -1.43 3.31
N PHE A 21 -5.05 -1.30 2.22
CA PHE A 21 -4.88 -0.03 1.52
C PHE A 21 -6.21 0.49 0.97
N GLY A 22 -6.97 -0.35 0.27
CA GLY A 22 -8.29 0.01 -0.25
C GLY A 22 -9.25 0.44 0.86
N GLY A 23 -9.27 -0.27 1.99
CA GLY A 23 -10.05 0.10 3.16
C GLY A 23 -9.61 1.44 3.77
N TRP A 24 -8.30 1.64 3.90
CA TRP A 24 -7.73 2.89 4.44
C TRP A 24 -8.07 4.11 3.57
N LEU A 25 -8.11 3.97 2.25
CA LEU A 25 -8.52 5.07 1.36
C LEU A 25 -9.95 5.56 1.65
N THR A 26 -10.84 4.70 2.13
CA THR A 26 -12.24 5.06 2.44
C THR A 26 -12.38 5.90 3.72
N THR A 27 -11.36 5.95 4.57
CA THR A 27 -11.39 6.71 5.83
C THR A 27 -10.84 8.11 5.67
N ARG A 28 -10.52 8.56 4.46
CA ARG A 28 -9.93 9.87 4.19
C ARG A 28 -10.98 10.97 4.21
N ASP A 29 -10.61 12.14 4.72
CA ASP A 29 -11.48 13.33 4.73
C ASP A 29 -11.71 13.91 3.34
N THR A 30 -10.69 13.84 2.47
CA THR A 30 -10.74 14.39 1.11
C THR A 30 -10.77 13.27 0.08
N PRO A 31 -11.67 13.34 -0.93
CA PRO A 31 -11.70 12.39 -2.03
C PRO A 31 -10.38 12.32 -2.78
N VAL A 32 -10.04 11.12 -3.26
CA VAL A 32 -8.93 10.89 -4.19
C VAL A 32 -9.53 10.53 -5.53
N VAL A 33 -9.31 11.38 -6.53
CA VAL A 33 -9.73 11.13 -7.91
C VAL A 33 -8.49 10.73 -8.70
N MET A 34 -8.56 9.60 -9.41
CA MET A 34 -7.50 9.13 -10.28
C MET A 34 -8.10 8.71 -11.63
N SER A 35 -7.54 9.21 -12.71
CA SER A 35 -7.89 8.83 -14.08
C SER A 35 -6.76 9.21 -15.03
N ALA A 36 -6.91 8.88 -16.32
CA ALA A 36 -5.98 9.34 -17.35
C ALA A 36 -5.99 10.87 -17.57
N HIS A 37 -6.98 11.58 -17.00
CA HIS A 37 -7.18 13.01 -17.16
C HIS A 37 -7.06 13.80 -15.85
N ASP A 38 -6.88 13.13 -14.72
CA ASP A 38 -6.70 13.72 -13.39
C ASP A 38 -5.25 13.53 -12.89
N ASP A 39 -4.85 14.31 -11.88
CA ASP A 39 -3.55 14.12 -11.23
C ASP A 39 -3.52 12.83 -10.41
N ALA A 40 -3.06 11.74 -11.03
CA ALA A 40 -2.88 10.45 -10.38
C ALA A 40 -1.64 10.38 -9.46
N GLY A 41 -0.79 11.43 -9.42
CA GLY A 41 0.43 11.47 -8.61
C GLY A 41 0.15 11.38 -7.11
N ILE A 42 -1.05 11.77 -6.67
CA ILE A 42 -1.50 11.59 -5.28
C ILE A 42 -1.56 10.11 -4.88
N VAL A 43 -1.90 9.20 -5.79
CA VAL A 43 -2.03 7.77 -5.48
C VAL A 43 -0.68 7.17 -5.11
N ALA A 44 0.39 7.54 -5.83
CA ALA A 44 1.74 7.11 -5.51
C ALA A 44 2.17 7.56 -4.11
N LYS A 45 1.88 8.82 -3.74
CA LYS A 45 2.16 9.34 -2.39
C LYS A 45 1.43 8.56 -1.30
N LEU A 46 0.18 8.18 -1.54
CA LEU A 46 -0.63 7.41 -0.58
C LEU A 46 -0.14 5.97 -0.44
N ILE A 47 0.31 5.35 -1.53
CA ILE A 47 0.95 4.03 -1.48
C ILE A 47 2.23 4.10 -0.63
N SER A 48 3.10 5.09 -0.87
CA SER A 48 4.30 5.27 -0.06
C SER A 48 3.98 5.46 1.42
N GLU A 49 3.01 6.32 1.75
CA GLU A 49 2.57 6.54 3.13
C GLU A 49 2.05 5.26 3.79
N PHE A 50 1.29 4.45 3.06
CA PHE A 50 0.80 3.16 3.56
C PHE A 50 1.96 2.18 3.81
N CYS A 51 2.89 2.05 2.86
CA CYS A 51 4.07 1.19 3.01
C CYS A 51 4.93 1.60 4.21
N GLU A 52 5.20 2.89 4.40
CA GLU A 52 5.96 3.42 5.54
C GLU A 52 5.29 3.11 6.88
N ARG A 53 3.97 3.36 6.99
CA ARG A 53 3.20 3.09 8.22
C ARG A 53 3.18 1.62 8.60
N HIS A 54 3.22 0.74 7.62
CA HIS A 54 3.18 -0.71 7.82
C HIS A 54 4.57 -1.38 7.76
N SER A 55 5.63 -0.59 7.56
CA SER A 55 7.02 -1.06 7.45
C SER A 55 7.19 -2.15 6.38
N PHE A 56 6.56 -1.94 5.22
CA PHE A 56 6.75 -2.80 4.06
C PHE A 56 8.10 -2.51 3.41
N ASP A 57 8.67 -3.55 2.80
CA ASP A 57 9.89 -3.42 2.01
C ASP A 57 9.64 -2.57 0.77
N GLU A 58 10.64 -1.79 0.37
CA GLU A 58 10.60 -1.03 -0.88
C GLU A 58 10.44 -1.96 -2.10
N PRO A 59 9.81 -1.48 -3.18
CA PRO A 59 9.80 -2.21 -4.44
C PRO A 59 11.22 -2.57 -4.88
N ARG A 60 11.40 -3.80 -5.36
CA ARG A 60 12.68 -4.27 -5.90
C ARG A 60 13.00 -3.56 -7.21
N ASP A 61 14.27 -3.43 -7.56
CA ASP A 61 14.67 -2.95 -8.89
C ASP A 61 13.98 -3.77 -10.00
N HIS A 62 13.50 -3.07 -11.03
CA HIS A 62 12.82 -3.66 -12.19
C HIS A 62 11.59 -4.51 -11.86
N TRP A 63 10.89 -4.22 -10.75
CA TRP A 63 9.67 -4.93 -10.39
C TRP A 63 8.58 -4.78 -11.47
N GLU A 64 8.58 -3.66 -12.19
CA GLU A 64 7.65 -3.32 -13.26
C GLU A 64 7.68 -4.31 -14.44
N ASP A 65 8.81 -4.98 -14.70
CA ASP A 65 8.92 -6.00 -15.75
C ASP A 65 8.04 -7.23 -15.50
N ASN A 66 7.61 -7.41 -14.24
CA ASN A 66 6.75 -8.50 -13.82
C ASN A 66 5.26 -8.11 -13.77
N LEU A 67 4.94 -6.86 -14.11
CA LEU A 67 3.55 -6.43 -14.27
C LEU A 67 3.05 -7.00 -15.59
N ILE A 68 2.19 -8.02 -15.51
CA ILE A 68 1.38 -8.43 -16.65
C ILE A 68 0.34 -7.32 -16.81
N PRO A 69 0.38 -6.49 -17.88
CA PRO A 69 -0.72 -5.57 -18.14
C PRO A 69 -1.94 -6.45 -18.34
N SER A 70 -3.02 -6.18 -17.61
CA SER A 70 -4.33 -6.75 -17.94
C SER A 70 -4.53 -6.48 -19.43
N LYS A 71 -4.62 -7.54 -20.25
CA LYS A 71 -4.99 -7.40 -21.65
C LYS A 71 -6.40 -6.80 -21.65
N ASP A 72 -6.51 -5.56 -22.13
CA ASP A 72 -7.79 -5.00 -22.57
C ASP A 72 -8.37 -5.80 -23.76
#